data_AF-A0A661VQH1-F1
#
_entry.id   AF-A0A661VQH1-F1
#
_cell.length_a   1.000
_cell.length_b   1.000
_cell.length_c   1.000
_cell.angle_alpha   90.00
_cell.angle_beta   90.00
_cell.angle_gamma   90.00
#
_symmetry.space_group_name_H-M   'P 1'
#
loop_
_entity.id
_entity.type
_entity.pdbx_description
1 polymer ?
#
loop_
_entity_poly.entity_id
_entity_poly.type
_entity_poly.pdbx_seq_one_letter_code
_entity_poly.pdbx_strand_id
1 'polypeptide(L)'
;MKILKRVLGVVLALFVAAMFLFPLLWVVLASFKTKLELLAVPPVFIFQPTLQNYINAFNSDFPMQVRNSLIIAISSTVISIILGSLTAYGFSR
;
A
#
# COMPACT_ATOMS: atom_id res chain seq x y z
N MET A 1 -21.53 29.60 -12.09
CA MET A 1 -21.63 28.13 -12.32
C MET A 1 -20.29 27.41 -12.46
N LYS A 2 -19.26 27.96 -13.13
CA LYS A 2 -17.92 27.30 -13.26
C LYS A 2 -17.20 27.11 -11.91
N ILE A 3 -17.20 28.13 -11.04
CA ILE A 3 -16.61 28.04 -9.69
C ILE A 3 -17.27 26.93 -8.86
N LEU A 4 -18.60 26.86 -8.86
CA LEU A 4 -19.36 25.86 -8.08
C LEU A 4 -19.02 24.43 -8.53
N LYS A 5 -18.97 24.18 -9.85
CA LYS A 5 -18.57 22.88 -10.39
C LYS A 5 -17.13 22.51 -10.01
N ARG A 6 -16.21 23.48 -9.96
CA ARG A 6 -14.82 23.25 -9.57
C ARG A 6 -14.70 22.92 -8.08
N VAL A 7 -15.39 23.67 -7.22
CA VAL A 7 -15.43 23.41 -5.78
C VAL A 7 -16.02 22.03 -5.50
N LEU A 8 -17.14 21.68 -6.14
CA LEU A 8 -17.75 20.36 -6.01
C LEU A 8 -16.80 19.25 -6.46
N GLY A 9 -16.09 19.43 -7.58
CA GLY A 9 -15.10 18.47 -8.07
C GLY A 9 -13.93 18.27 -7.09
N VAL A 10 -13.42 19.35 -6.47
CA VAL A 10 -12.36 19.24 -5.46
C VAL A 10 -12.86 18.53 -4.20
N VAL A 11 -14.03 18.88 -3.70
CA VAL A 11 -14.61 18.23 -2.51
C VAL A 11 -14.83 16.73 -2.76
N LEU A 12 -15.35 16.36 -3.93
CA LEU A 12 -15.53 14.96 -4.30
C LEU A 12 -14.19 14.22 -4.40
N ALA A 13 -13.17 14.83 -5.01
CA ALA A 13 -11.84 14.24 -5.10
C ALA A 13 -11.21 14.03 -3.71
N LEU A 14 -11.34 15.00 -2.81
CA LEU A 14 -10.86 14.89 -1.42
C LEU A 14 -11.60 13.80 -0.65
N PHE A 15 -12.91 13.68 -0.84
CA PHE A 15 -13.71 12.63 -0.22
C PHE A 15 -13.26 11.25 -0.68
N VAL A 16 -13.13 11.06 -2.00
CA VAL A 16 -12.64 9.79 -2.57
C VAL A 16 -11.22 9.49 -2.06
N ALA A 17 -10.33 10.47 -2.05
CA ALA A 17 -8.98 10.31 -1.51
C ALA A 17 -9.01 9.88 -0.03
N ALA A 18 -9.85 10.50 0.80
CA ALA A 18 -10.01 10.13 2.20
C ALA A 18 -10.51 8.69 2.37
N MET A 19 -11.44 8.22 1.52
CA MET A 19 -11.91 6.83 1.54
C MET A 19 -10.79 5.82 1.27
N PHE A 20 -9.88 6.12 0.35
CA PHE A 20 -8.73 5.24 0.05
C PHE A 20 -7.60 5.36 1.07
N LEU A 21 -7.37 6.55 1.62
CA LEU A 21 -6.32 6.80 2.61
C LEU A 21 -6.68 6.28 3.99
N PHE A 22 -7.96 6.28 4.37
CA PHE A 22 -8.40 5.81 5.67
C PHE A 22 -7.95 4.37 5.99
N PRO A 23 -8.21 3.34 5.16
CA PRO A 23 -7.75 1.98 5.44
C PRO A 23 -6.22 1.87 5.44
N LEU A 24 -5.52 2.66 4.61
CA LEU A 24 -4.06 2.71 4.62
C LEU A 24 -3.52 3.25 5.96
N LEU A 25 -4.09 4.36 6.43
CA LEU A 25 -3.77 4.93 7.75
C LEU A 25 -4.08 3.94 8.87
N TRP A 26 -5.19 3.20 8.76
CA TRP A 26 -5.54 2.17 9.74
C TRP A 26 -4.47 1.08 9.84
N VAL A 27 -4.01 0.56 8.71
CA VAL A 27 -2.95 -0.48 8.68
C VAL A 27 -1.63 0.06 9.23
N VAL A 28 -1.28 1.31 8.91
CA VAL A 28 -0.09 1.97 9.46
C VAL A 28 -0.21 2.14 10.98
N LEU A 29 -1.34 2.60 11.51
CA LEU A 29 -1.51 2.71 12.96
C LEU A 29 -1.48 1.33 13.64
N ALA A 30 -2.08 0.32 13.00
CA ALA A 30 -2.10 -1.03 13.49
C ALA A 30 -0.70 -1.68 13.57
N SER A 31 0.24 -1.32 12.67
CA SER A 31 1.60 -1.85 12.73
C SER A 31 2.38 -1.38 13.95
N PHE A 32 1.99 -0.28 14.60
CA PHE A 32 2.61 0.22 15.84
C PHE A 32 1.91 -0.29 17.12
N LYS A 33 0.74 -0.93 17.02
CA LYS A 33 0.01 -1.48 18.17
C LYS A 33 0.59 -2.80 18.65
N THR A 34 0.44 -3.12 19.92
CA THR A 34 0.76 -4.46 20.43
C THR A 34 -0.20 -5.51 19.88
N LYS A 35 0.20 -6.79 19.90
CA LYS A 35 -0.66 -7.91 19.45
C LYS A 35 -2.00 -7.96 20.20
N LEU A 36 -2.02 -7.62 21.49
CA LEU A 36 -3.23 -7.61 22.31
C LEU A 36 -4.17 -6.47 21.89
N GLU A 37 -3.64 -5.27 21.63
CA GLU A 37 -4.44 -4.12 21.17
C GLU A 37 -4.99 -4.30 19.75
N LEU A 38 -4.25 -5.02 18.90
CA LEU A 38 -4.68 -5.42 17.55
C LEU A 38 -5.90 -6.35 17.56
N LEU A 39 -5.97 -7.25 18.54
CA LEU A 39 -7.04 -8.24 18.68
C LEU A 39 -8.17 -7.80 19.63
N ALA A 40 -8.07 -6.60 20.20
CA ALA A 40 -9.03 -6.08 21.16
C ALA A 40 -10.39 -5.75 20.52
N VAL A 41 -11.46 -6.09 21.24
CA VAL A 41 -12.85 -5.72 20.90
C VAL A 41 -13.44 -5.02 22.13
N PRO A 42 -13.78 -3.70 22.07
CA PRO A 42 -13.75 -2.80 20.92
C PRO A 42 -12.32 -2.37 20.48
N PRO A 43 -12.14 -1.87 19.24
CA PRO A 43 -10.84 -1.43 18.74
C PRO A 43 -10.24 -0.29 19.58
N VAL A 44 -8.98 -0.42 19.97
CA VAL A 44 -8.25 0.59 20.72
C VAL A 44 -7.80 1.71 19.79
N PHE A 45 -8.30 2.94 19.98
CA PHE A 45 -7.91 4.11 19.17
C PHE A 45 -6.70 4.87 19.74
N ILE A 46 -6.53 4.87 21.06
CA ILE A 46 -5.43 5.52 21.77
C ILE A 46 -4.52 4.42 22.31
N PHE A 47 -3.28 4.37 21.84
CA PHE A 47 -2.30 3.35 22.20
C PHE A 47 -0.91 3.96 22.32
N GLN A 48 0.00 3.27 23.00
CA GLN A 48 1.41 3.66 23.02
C GLN A 48 2.11 3.04 21.82
N PRO A 49 2.64 3.83 20.86
CA PRO A 49 3.26 3.27 19.66
C PRO A 49 4.52 2.49 20.02
N THR A 50 4.65 1.29 19.45
CA THR A 50 5.80 0.41 19.66
C THR A 50 6.42 -0.02 18.33
N LEU A 51 7.73 -0.29 18.34
CA LEU A 51 8.45 -0.84 17.19
C LEU A 51 8.60 -2.37 17.23
N GLN A 52 7.99 -3.02 18.24
CA GLN A 52 8.20 -4.45 18.47
C GLN A 52 7.75 -5.30 17.29
N ASN A 53 6.67 -4.93 16.61
CA ASN A 53 6.20 -5.64 15.42
C ASN A 53 7.22 -5.59 14.28
N TYR A 54 7.88 -4.45 14.08
CA TYR A 54 8.93 -4.31 13.07
C TYR A 54 10.15 -5.17 13.42
N ILE A 55 10.62 -5.11 14.67
CA ILE A 55 11.74 -5.95 15.15
C ILE A 55 11.42 -7.43 14.95
N ASN A 56 10.21 -7.86 15.35
CA ASN A 56 9.76 -9.24 15.18
C ASN A 56 9.67 -9.63 13.69
N ALA A 57 9.19 -8.74 12.83
CA ALA A 57 9.14 -8.99 11.39
C ALA A 57 10.55 -9.16 10.81
N PHE A 58 11.49 -8.26 11.10
CA PHE A 58 12.86 -8.36 10.60
C PHE A 58 13.64 -9.57 11.13
N ASN A 59 13.28 -10.10 12.29
CA ASN A 59 13.84 -11.33 12.84
C ASN A 59 13.13 -12.61 12.37
N SER A 60 12.04 -12.49 11.61
CA SER A 60 11.31 -13.62 11.02
C SER A 60 11.77 -13.89 9.57
N ASP A 61 11.10 -14.80 8.86
CA ASP A 61 11.35 -15.04 7.42
C ASP A 61 10.90 -13.87 6.52
N PHE A 62 10.30 -12.81 7.07
CA PHE A 62 9.80 -11.69 6.30
C PHE A 62 10.84 -11.03 5.38
N PRO A 63 12.11 -10.75 5.78
CA PRO A 63 13.10 -10.17 4.87
C PRO A 63 13.43 -11.09 3.68
N MET A 64 13.45 -12.41 3.91
CA MET A 64 13.65 -13.40 2.86
C MET A 64 12.48 -13.39 1.88
N GLN A 65 11.24 -13.30 2.38
CA GLN A 65 10.04 -13.21 1.55
C GLN A 65 10.03 -11.93 0.71
N VAL A 66 10.35 -10.77 1.32
CA VAL A 66 10.47 -9.50 0.61
C VAL A 66 11.52 -9.58 -0.51
N ARG A 67 12.68 -10.19 -0.23
CA ARG A 67 13.73 -10.40 -1.24
C ARG A 67 13.24 -11.27 -2.40
N ASN A 68 12.59 -12.39 -2.11
CA ASN A 68 12.07 -13.29 -3.14
C ASN A 68 11.01 -12.60 -4.00
N SER A 69 10.08 -11.87 -3.38
CA SER A 69 9.07 -11.09 -4.10
C SER A 69 9.68 -9.99 -4.97
N LEU A 70 10.71 -9.28 -4.48
CA LEU A 70 11.43 -8.28 -5.27
C LEU A 70 12.09 -8.89 -6.51
N ILE A 71 12.76 -10.04 -6.35
CA ILE A 71 13.38 -10.76 -7.47
C ILE A 71 12.31 -11.11 -8.50
N ILE A 72 11.21 -11.72 -8.09
CA ILE A 72 10.12 -12.14 -9.00
C ILE A 72 9.51 -10.91 -9.70
N ALA A 73 9.18 -9.85 -8.96
CA ALA A 73 8.55 -8.66 -9.50
C ALA A 73 9.45 -7.96 -10.54
N ILE A 74 10.74 -7.82 -10.25
CA ILE A 74 11.70 -7.17 -11.15
C ILE A 74 11.93 -8.05 -12.39
N SER A 75 12.23 -9.34 -12.21
CA SER A 75 12.48 -10.24 -13.33
C SER A 75 11.28 -10.34 -14.26
N SER A 76 10.07 -10.49 -13.71
CA SER A 76 8.84 -10.55 -14.52
C SER A 76 8.57 -9.24 -15.26
N THR A 77 8.80 -8.09 -14.62
CA THR A 77 8.64 -6.77 -15.26
C THR A 77 9.62 -6.60 -16.42
N VAL A 78 10.90 -6.93 -16.22
CA VAL A 78 11.93 -6.83 -17.26
C VAL A 78 11.59 -7.72 -18.45
N ILE A 79 11.26 -8.98 -18.20
CA ILE A 79 10.86 -9.93 -19.26
C ILE A 79 9.62 -9.40 -19.99
N SER A 80 8.62 -8.92 -19.27
CA SER A 80 7.38 -8.39 -19.84
C SER A 80 7.62 -7.15 -20.72
N ILE A 81 8.51 -6.25 -20.30
CA ILE A 81 8.88 -5.07 -21.10
C ILE A 81 9.61 -5.50 -22.37
N ILE A 82 10.58 -6.41 -22.27
CA ILE A 82 11.34 -6.87 -23.45
C ILE A 82 10.40 -7.52 -24.46
N LEU A 83 9.62 -8.51 -24.03
CA LEU A 83 8.71 -9.23 -24.92
C LEU A 83 7.60 -8.31 -25.44
N GLY A 84 6.99 -7.53 -24.54
CA GLY A 84 5.91 -6.60 -24.89
C GLY A 84 6.34 -5.51 -25.87
N SER A 85 7.54 -4.95 -25.71
CA SER A 85 8.07 -3.95 -26.63
C SER A 85 8.41 -4.54 -28.00
N LEU A 86 9.00 -5.75 -28.06
CA LEU A 86 9.27 -6.44 -29.33
C LEU A 86 7.97 -6.75 -30.09
N THR A 87 6.96 -7.27 -29.39
CA THR A 87 5.64 -7.54 -29.98
C THR A 87 4.95 -6.26 -30.43
N ALA A 88 4.94 -5.22 -29.59
CA ALA A 88 4.34 -3.93 -29.93
C ALA A 88 5.02 -3.29 -31.14
N TYR A 89 6.36 -3.35 -31.22
CA TYR A 89 7.10 -2.88 -32.39
C TYR A 89 6.66 -3.65 -33.63
N GLY A 90 6.63 -4.98 -33.58
CA GLY A 90 6.21 -5.84 -34.69
C GLY A 90 4.80 -5.60 -35.21
N PHE A 91 3.87 -5.11 -34.37
CA PHE A 91 2.53 -4.67 -34.82
C PHE A 91 2.48 -3.23 -35.31
N SER A 92 3.38 -2.36 -34.82
CA SER A 92 3.40 -0.94 -35.20
C SER A 92 4.00 -0.69 -36.59
N ARG A 93 4.73 -1.65 -37.16
CA ARG A 93 5.38 -1.60 -38.48
C ARG A 93 5.27 -2.92 -39.24
#